data_AF-A0A0L0EMV1-F1
#
_entry.id   AF-A0A0L0EMV1-F1
#
_cell.length_a   1.000
_cell.length_b   1.000
_cell.length_c   1.000
_cell.angle_alpha   90.00
_cell.angle_beta   90.00
_cell.angle_gamma   90.00
#
_symmetry.space_group_name_H-M   'P 1'
#
loop_
_entity.id
_entity.type
_entity.pdbx_description
1 polymer ?
#
loop_
_entity_poly.entity_id
_entity_poly.type
_entity_poly.pdbx_seq_one_letter_code
_entity_poly.pdbx_strand_id
1 'polypeptide(L)'
;MLACLCYLQIACASSAPGVQLAKVYQAQRPVSHYLVSEKFDGVRAVWNGKQLLTRTGQVIHAPAWFTSELPDMLLDGELWAGYHNFEFVSAVVRRHQASEQDWRQIHYLIFDAPSVAMPFAQRYDLYSQLINQLVQPHVRAVPQYRFTTKAELDE
;
A
#
# COMPACT_ATOMS: atom_id res chain seq x y z
N MET A 1 -18.26 14.46 -50.74
CA MET A 1 -17.09 14.40 -49.84
C MET A 1 -17.64 14.44 -48.41
N LEU A 2 -17.98 13.28 -47.83
CA LEU A 2 -18.49 13.15 -46.47
C LEU A 2 -17.33 12.67 -45.58
N ALA A 3 -16.85 13.53 -44.69
CA ALA A 3 -15.85 13.16 -43.68
C ALA A 3 -16.58 12.64 -42.43
N CYS A 4 -16.43 11.35 -42.14
CA CYS A 4 -16.88 10.72 -40.92
C CYS A 4 -15.83 10.97 -39.83
N LEU A 5 -16.15 11.82 -38.85
CA LEU A 5 -15.33 12.05 -37.66
C LEU A 5 -15.56 10.90 -36.68
N CYS A 6 -14.78 9.83 -36.81
CA CYS A 6 -14.65 8.82 -35.75
C CYS A 6 -13.80 9.42 -34.62
N TYR A 7 -14.47 9.81 -33.53
CA TYR A 7 -13.81 10.13 -32.26
C TYR A 7 -12.99 8.92 -31.81
N LEU A 8 -11.66 9.07 -31.79
CA LEU A 8 -10.80 8.17 -31.05
C LEU A 8 -11.13 8.37 -29.56
N GLN A 9 -11.85 7.41 -28.97
CA GLN A 9 -11.86 7.30 -27.52
C GLN A 9 -10.47 6.82 -27.09
N ILE A 10 -9.68 7.75 -26.57
CA ILE A 10 -8.44 7.43 -25.88
C ILE A 10 -8.84 6.73 -24.59
N ALA A 11 -8.82 5.39 -24.60
CA ALA A 11 -8.83 4.62 -23.37
C ALA A 11 -7.57 5.02 -22.59
N CYS A 12 -7.74 5.72 -21.46
CA CYS A 12 -6.65 5.92 -20.50
C CYS A 12 -6.23 4.54 -20.01
N ALA A 13 -5.10 4.04 -20.52
CA ALA A 13 -4.42 2.91 -19.91
C ALA A 13 -4.01 3.34 -18.50
N SER A 14 -4.71 2.84 -17.49
CA SER A 14 -4.26 2.97 -16.11
C SER A 14 -2.93 2.23 -16.01
N SER A 15 -1.81 2.97 -16.01
CA SER A 15 -0.52 2.38 -15.73
C SER A 15 -0.59 1.74 -14.35
N ALA A 16 -0.11 0.49 -14.24
CA ALA A 16 0.05 -0.16 -12.95
C ALA A 16 0.87 0.79 -12.06
N PRO A 17 0.55 0.91 -10.76
CA PRO A 17 1.28 1.80 -9.89
C PRO A 17 2.77 1.45 -9.93
N GLY A 18 3.64 2.46 -10.11
CA GLY A 18 5.09 2.31 -10.18
C GLY A 18 5.67 1.88 -8.84
N VAL A 19 5.48 0.60 -8.51
CA VAL A 19 5.62 0.07 -7.16
C VAL A 19 6.74 -0.97 -7.12
N GLN A 20 7.58 -0.86 -6.08
CA GLN A 20 8.78 -1.70 -5.94
C GLN A 20 8.42 -3.13 -5.51
N LEU A 21 9.07 -4.12 -6.14
CA LEU A 21 9.03 -5.52 -5.73
C LEU A 21 10.14 -5.79 -4.69
N ALA A 22 9.79 -6.58 -3.67
CA ALA A 22 10.77 -7.07 -2.71
C ALA A 22 11.74 -8.07 -3.38
N LYS A 23 13.00 -8.04 -2.93
CA LYS A 23 14.02 -9.05 -3.28
C LYS A 23 14.45 -9.76 -2.00
N VAL A 24 14.84 -11.03 -2.12
CA VAL A 24 15.42 -11.79 -1.00
C VAL A 24 16.75 -11.15 -0.59
N TYR A 25 16.96 -10.98 0.71
CA TYR A 25 18.22 -10.47 1.24
C TYR A 25 19.34 -11.50 0.99
N GLN A 26 20.38 -11.09 0.24
CA GLN A 26 21.51 -11.94 -0.15
C GLN A 26 22.81 -11.59 0.59
N ALA A 27 22.74 -10.87 1.72
CA ALA A 27 23.90 -10.42 2.50
C ALA A 27 24.99 -9.65 1.71
N GLN A 28 24.64 -9.09 0.55
CA GLN A 28 25.57 -8.30 -0.28
C GLN A 28 25.90 -6.92 0.33
N ARG A 29 25.08 -6.46 1.28
CA ARG A 29 25.29 -5.23 2.07
C ARG A 29 24.99 -5.54 3.53
N PRO A 30 25.64 -4.83 4.48
CA PRO A 30 25.31 -4.96 5.90
C PRO A 30 23.84 -4.67 6.16
N VAL A 31 23.24 -5.39 7.12
CA VAL A 31 21.83 -5.18 7.51
C VAL A 31 21.57 -3.76 8.03
N SER A 32 22.59 -3.09 8.58
CA SER A 32 22.52 -1.71 9.06
C SER A 32 22.20 -0.66 7.98
N HIS A 33 22.33 -1.04 6.70
CA HIS A 33 21.93 -0.21 5.57
C HIS A 33 20.42 -0.29 5.27
N TYR A 34 19.68 -1.15 5.97
CA TYR A 34 18.27 -1.42 5.74
C TYR A 34 17.43 -0.92 6.92
N LEU A 35 16.23 -0.48 6.57
CA LEU A 35 15.11 -0.44 7.50
C LEU A 35 14.34 -1.75 7.31
N VAL A 36 13.96 -2.38 8.42
CA VAL A 36 13.34 -3.70 8.44
C VAL A 36 11.99 -3.60 9.12
N SER A 37 10.98 -4.24 8.53
CA SER A 37 9.65 -4.37 9.12
C SER A 37 9.14 -5.80 9.00
N GLU A 38 8.15 -6.12 9.83
CA GLU A 38 7.35 -7.33 9.65
C GLU A 38 6.74 -7.38 8.25
N LYS A 39 6.73 -8.58 7.66
CA LYS A 39 5.99 -8.84 6.44
C LYS A 39 4.60 -9.32 6.80
N PHE A 40 3.59 -8.49 6.55
CA PHE A 40 2.19 -8.88 6.69
C PHE A 40 1.75 -9.79 5.54
N ASP A 41 0.82 -10.68 5.82
CA ASP A 41 0.18 -11.56 4.84
C ASP A 41 -1.27 -11.12 4.63
N GLY A 42 -1.46 -10.22 3.65
CA GLY A 42 -2.73 -9.59 3.36
C GLY A 42 -2.94 -9.40 1.86
N VAL A 43 -3.65 -8.32 1.49
CA VAL A 43 -3.76 -7.91 0.09
C VAL A 43 -3.12 -6.55 -0.12
N ARG A 44 -2.04 -6.52 -0.90
CA ARG A 44 -1.38 -5.27 -1.29
C ARG A 44 -2.35 -4.31 -1.97
N ALA A 45 -2.38 -3.08 -1.47
CA ALA A 45 -3.21 -1.99 -1.98
C ALA A 45 -2.41 -0.69 -2.09
N VAL A 46 -2.64 0.02 -3.18
CA VAL A 46 -2.00 1.30 -3.49
C VAL A 46 -3.05 2.39 -3.45
N TRP A 47 -2.89 3.34 -2.54
CA TRP A 47 -3.67 4.57 -2.54
C TRP A 47 -3.03 5.58 -3.48
N ASN A 48 -3.77 6.04 -4.48
CA ASN A 48 -3.26 6.98 -5.49
C ASN A 48 -3.61 8.46 -5.21
N GLY A 49 -3.99 8.80 -3.98
CA GLY A 49 -4.55 10.11 -3.61
C GLY A 49 -6.08 10.18 -3.73
N LYS A 50 -6.73 9.19 -4.35
CA LYS A 50 -8.19 9.21 -4.61
C LYS A 50 -8.91 7.90 -4.32
N GLN A 51 -8.29 6.77 -4.65
CA GLN A 51 -8.87 5.45 -4.49
C GLN A 51 -7.79 4.41 -4.23
N LEU A 52 -8.20 3.30 -3.62
CA LEU A 52 -7.35 2.13 -3.47
C LEU A 52 -7.35 1.33 -4.77
N LEU A 53 -6.15 0.92 -5.17
CA LEU A 53 -5.89 0.10 -6.34
C LEU A 53 -5.18 -1.18 -5.93
N THR A 54 -5.47 -2.28 -6.60
CA THR A 54 -4.62 -3.48 -6.53
C THR A 54 -3.27 -3.20 -7.19
N ARG A 55 -2.30 -4.09 -6.98
CA ARG A 55 -1.00 -4.04 -7.68
C ARG A 55 -1.12 -3.96 -9.21
N THR A 56 -2.16 -4.55 -9.79
CA THR A 56 -2.40 -4.53 -11.25
C THR A 56 -3.19 -3.31 -11.70
N GLY A 57 -3.52 -2.38 -10.80
CA GLY A 57 -4.24 -1.14 -11.12
C GLY A 57 -5.77 -1.28 -11.12
N GLN A 58 -6.33 -2.39 -10.64
CA GLN A 58 -7.79 -2.54 -10.51
C GLN A 58 -8.29 -1.81 -9.27
N VAL A 59 -9.47 -1.19 -9.35
CA VAL A 59 -10.05 -0.47 -8.21
C VAL A 59 -10.48 -1.43 -7.11
N ILE A 60 -10.14 -1.10 -5.86
CA ILE A 60 -10.64 -1.74 -4.65
C ILE A 60 -11.78 -0.88 -4.10
N HIS A 61 -12.98 -1.46 -4.02
CA HIS A 61 -14.19 -0.77 -3.59
C HIS A 61 -14.29 -0.68 -2.06
N ALA A 62 -13.43 0.13 -1.45
CA ALA A 62 -13.50 0.43 -0.03
C ALA A 62 -14.65 1.43 0.28
N PRO A 63 -15.32 1.31 1.43
CA PRO A 63 -16.29 2.31 1.90
C PRO A 63 -15.63 3.68 2.04
N ALA A 64 -16.40 4.75 1.81
CA ALA A 64 -15.86 6.12 1.85
C ALA A 64 -15.19 6.46 3.19
N TRP A 65 -15.74 5.98 4.32
CA TRP A 65 -15.15 6.20 5.64
C TRP A 65 -13.75 5.59 5.77
N PHE A 66 -13.45 4.53 5.03
CA PHE A 66 -12.16 3.83 5.12
C PHE A 66 -11.01 4.69 4.58
N THR A 67 -11.27 5.46 3.51
CA THR A 67 -10.23 6.25 2.83
C THR A 67 -10.39 7.76 3.01
N SER A 68 -11.45 8.23 3.66
CA SER A 68 -11.80 9.66 3.76
C SER A 68 -10.70 10.59 4.31
N GLU A 69 -9.89 10.10 5.24
CA GLU A 69 -8.81 10.89 5.86
C GLU A 69 -7.42 10.61 5.25
N LEU A 70 -7.34 9.80 4.18
CA LEU A 70 -6.06 9.54 3.54
C LEU A 70 -5.57 10.79 2.79
N PRO A 71 -4.27 11.13 2.90
CA PRO A 71 -3.71 12.31 2.24
C PRO A 71 -3.69 12.16 0.71
N ASP A 72 -3.71 13.28 -0.01
CA ASP A 72 -3.55 13.31 -1.48
C ASP A 72 -2.08 13.06 -1.88
N MET A 73 -1.63 11.82 -1.65
CA MET A 73 -0.30 11.34 -2.03
C MET A 73 -0.33 9.85 -2.32
N LEU A 74 0.68 9.35 -3.02
CA LEU A 74 0.83 7.92 -3.29
C LEU A 74 1.26 7.19 -2.02
N LEU A 75 0.48 6.20 -1.60
CA LEU A 75 0.82 5.30 -0.49
C LEU A 75 0.74 3.85 -0.97
N ASP A 76 1.68 3.04 -0.50
CA ASP A 76 1.75 1.61 -0.78
C ASP A 76 1.71 0.86 0.55
N GLY A 77 0.84 -0.14 0.61
CA GLY A 77 0.53 -0.81 1.86
C GLY A 77 -0.17 -2.14 1.66
N GLU A 78 -0.52 -2.75 2.77
CA GLU A 78 -1.20 -4.03 2.85
C GLU A 78 -2.55 -3.85 3.53
N LEU A 79 -3.63 -4.35 2.92
CA LEU A 79 -4.90 -4.56 3.61
C LEU A 79 -4.78 -5.83 4.44
N TRP A 80 -5.05 -5.76 5.75
CA TRP A 80 -4.75 -6.83 6.70
C TRP A 80 -5.79 -6.91 7.82
N ALA A 81 -6.19 -8.11 8.23
CA ALA A 81 -7.25 -8.32 9.23
C ALA A 81 -6.83 -9.26 10.37
N GLY A 82 -5.56 -9.26 10.76
CA GLY A 82 -5.02 -10.23 11.71
C GLY A 82 -4.29 -11.39 11.04
N TYR A 83 -3.50 -12.11 11.83
CA TYR A 83 -2.82 -13.32 11.38
C TYR A 83 -3.83 -14.39 10.95
N HIS A 84 -3.45 -15.17 9.93
CA HIS A 84 -4.26 -16.25 9.35
C HIS A 84 -5.58 -15.79 8.68
N ASN A 85 -5.76 -14.49 8.45
CA ASN A 85 -6.97 -13.93 7.82
C ASN A 85 -6.75 -13.47 6.37
N PHE A 86 -5.72 -13.96 5.68
CA PHE A 86 -5.48 -13.63 4.27
C PHE A 86 -6.71 -13.89 3.40
N GLU A 87 -7.31 -15.08 3.48
CA GLU A 87 -8.48 -15.44 2.67
C GLU A 87 -9.68 -14.53 2.91
N PHE A 88 -9.88 -14.08 4.15
CA PHE A 88 -10.92 -13.13 4.51
C PHE A 88 -10.69 -11.78 3.80
N VAL A 89 -9.49 -11.20 3.93
CA VAL A 89 -9.17 -9.92 3.26
C VAL A 89 -9.31 -10.06 1.74
N SER A 90 -8.77 -11.15 1.20
CA SER A 90 -8.82 -11.50 -0.21
C SER A 90 -10.26 -11.56 -0.74
N ALA A 91 -11.19 -12.15 0.02
CA ALA A 91 -12.60 -12.22 -0.32
C ALA A 91 -13.29 -10.84 -0.25
N VAL A 92 -13.00 -10.03 0.77
CA VAL A 92 -13.58 -8.70 0.95
C VAL A 92 -13.17 -7.75 -0.17
N VAL A 93 -11.87 -7.68 -0.47
CA VAL A 93 -11.28 -6.77 -1.46
C VAL A 93 -11.78 -7.02 -2.89
N ARG A 94 -12.12 -8.27 -3.23
CA ARG A 94 -12.67 -8.62 -4.55
C ARG A 94 -14.14 -8.27 -4.75
N ARG A 95 -14.90 -7.98 -3.68
CA ARG A 95 -16.33 -7.68 -3.78
C ARG A 95 -16.52 -6.19 -4.10
N HIS A 96 -17.41 -5.91 -5.05
CA HIS A 96 -17.86 -4.53 -5.31
C HIS A 96 -18.65 -3.93 -4.15
N GLN A 97 -19.35 -4.76 -3.37
CA GLN A 97 -20.21 -4.35 -2.25
C GLN A 97 -20.00 -5.28 -1.05
N ALA A 98 -18.78 -5.27 -0.48
CA ALA A 98 -18.57 -5.91 0.82
C ALA A 98 -19.26 -5.13 1.94
N SER A 99 -19.63 -5.82 3.02
CA SER A 99 -20.32 -5.17 4.14
C SER A 99 -19.39 -4.21 4.88
N GLU A 100 -19.93 -3.15 5.49
CA GLU A 100 -19.12 -2.28 6.35
C GLU A 100 -18.52 -3.06 7.53
N GLN A 101 -19.25 -4.05 8.06
CA GLN A 101 -18.78 -4.90 9.14
C GLN A 101 -17.52 -5.70 8.75
N ASP A 102 -17.44 -6.16 7.50
CA ASP A 102 -16.23 -6.81 7.00
C ASP A 102 -15.06 -5.82 6.96
N TRP A 103 -15.29 -4.62 6.41
CA TRP A 103 -14.26 -3.58 6.31
C TRP A 103 -13.78 -3.05 7.67
N ARG A 104 -14.61 -3.08 8.72
CA ARG A 104 -14.21 -2.71 10.08
C ARG A 104 -13.16 -3.64 10.69
N GLN A 105 -12.97 -4.82 10.13
CA GLN A 105 -11.93 -5.78 10.55
C GLN A 105 -10.61 -5.57 9.80
N ILE A 106 -10.60 -4.76 8.75
CA ILE A 106 -9.44 -4.53 7.90
C ILE A 106 -8.70 -3.28 8.35
N HIS A 107 -7.38 -3.38 8.40
CA HIS A 107 -6.43 -2.28 8.53
C HIS A 107 -5.72 -2.05 7.20
N TYR A 108 -5.39 -0.81 6.90
CA TYR A 108 -4.43 -0.44 5.86
C TYR A 108 -3.07 -0.14 6.50
N LEU A 109 -2.15 -1.09 6.32
CA LEU A 109 -0.79 -1.05 6.87
C LEU A 109 0.17 -0.52 5.80
N ILE A 110 0.52 0.76 5.90
CA ILE A 110 1.31 1.49 4.92
C ILE A 110 2.80 1.27 5.18
N PHE A 111 3.54 0.84 4.17
CA PHE A 111 4.98 0.56 4.27
C PHE A 111 5.84 1.38 3.30
N ASP A 112 5.26 2.11 2.35
CA ASP A 112 6.00 3.07 1.53
C ASP A 112 5.11 4.21 1.02
N ALA A 113 5.75 5.29 0.60
CA ALA A 113 5.17 6.38 -0.16
C ALA A 113 6.05 6.64 -1.39
N PRO A 114 5.90 5.87 -2.49
CA PRO A 114 6.88 5.82 -3.56
C PRO A 114 7.19 7.20 -4.17
N SER A 115 8.48 7.52 -4.27
CA SER A 115 9.00 8.73 -4.90
C SER A 115 10.37 8.46 -5.49
N VAL A 116 10.61 8.93 -6.72
CA VAL A 116 11.91 8.81 -7.41
C VAL A 116 12.96 9.78 -6.86
N ALA A 117 12.53 10.84 -6.17
CA ALA A 117 13.42 11.90 -5.68
C ALA A 117 13.97 11.64 -4.28
N MET A 118 13.39 10.70 -3.52
CA MET A 118 13.69 10.51 -2.09
C MET A 118 14.14 9.08 -1.76
N PRO A 119 15.26 8.90 -1.03
CA PRO A 119 15.64 7.61 -0.45
C PRO A 119 14.58 7.09 0.53
N PHE A 120 14.48 5.76 0.69
CA PHE A 120 13.44 5.12 1.50
C PHE A 120 13.36 5.65 2.94
N ALA A 121 14.50 5.89 3.60
CA ALA A 121 14.50 6.42 4.97
C ALA A 121 13.79 7.77 5.08
N GLN A 122 14.02 8.69 4.12
CA GLN A 122 13.33 9.99 4.11
C GLN A 122 11.85 9.85 3.79
N ARG A 123 11.49 8.90 2.90
CA ARG A 123 10.09 8.58 2.61
C ARG A 123 9.39 8.07 3.88
N TYR A 124 10.04 7.15 4.60
CA TYR A 124 9.55 6.60 5.87
C TYR A 124 9.28 7.69 6.89
N ASP A 125 10.25 8.57 7.14
CA ASP A 125 10.07 9.66 8.10
C ASP A 125 8.87 10.55 7.72
N LEU A 126 8.73 10.90 6.44
CA LEU A 126 7.64 11.72 5.94
C LEU A 126 6.27 11.05 6.10
N TYR A 127 6.09 9.85 5.54
CA TYR A 127 4.77 9.23 5.54
C TYR A 127 4.37 8.75 6.94
N SER A 128 5.32 8.25 7.75
CA SER A 128 4.99 7.76 9.08
C SER A 128 4.52 8.88 9.99
N GLN A 129 5.13 10.07 9.92
CA GLN A 129 4.67 11.25 10.64
C GLN A 129 3.26 11.66 10.22
N LEU A 130 2.98 11.72 8.91
CA LEU A 130 1.65 12.05 8.40
C LEU A 130 0.59 11.05 8.86
N ILE A 131 0.86 9.75 8.72
CA ILE A 131 -0.09 8.70 9.09
C ILE A 131 -0.31 8.65 10.60
N ASN A 132 0.72 8.86 11.42
CA ASN A 132 0.59 8.86 12.88
C ASN A 132 -0.20 10.07 13.41
N GLN A 133 -0.32 11.14 12.62
CA GLN A 133 -1.19 12.27 12.92
C GLN A 133 -2.65 12.02 12.54
N LEU A 134 -2.92 11.05 11.65
CA LEU A 134 -4.29 10.63 11.36
C LEU A 134 -4.84 9.89 12.59
N VAL A 135 -5.90 10.43 13.19
CA VAL A 135 -6.59 9.78 14.32
C VAL A 135 -7.53 8.68 13.79
N GLN A 136 -6.97 7.73 13.02
CA GLN A 136 -7.71 6.67 12.33
C GLN A 136 -7.18 5.29 12.71
N PRO A 137 -7.91 4.48 13.51
CA PRO A 137 -7.39 3.22 14.06
C PRO A 137 -7.12 2.15 13.00
N HIS A 138 -7.77 2.24 11.84
CA HIS A 138 -7.62 1.33 10.70
C HIS A 138 -6.50 1.72 9.73
N VAL A 139 -5.90 2.92 9.85
CA VAL A 139 -4.78 3.35 8.99
C VAL A 139 -3.51 3.45 9.83
N ARG A 140 -2.46 2.73 9.46
CA ARG A 140 -1.23 2.70 10.26
C ARG A 140 0.01 2.68 9.38
N ALA A 141 1.03 3.41 9.78
CA ALA A 141 2.38 3.23 9.24
C ALA A 141 3.00 1.99 9.87
N VAL A 142 3.57 1.11 9.04
CA VAL A 142 4.28 -0.07 9.51
C VAL A 142 5.57 0.38 10.22
N PRO A 143 5.79 -0.03 11.49
CA PRO A 143 7.03 0.26 12.20
C PRO A 143 8.25 -0.27 11.45
N GLN A 144 9.31 0.54 11.40
CA GLN A 144 10.59 0.17 10.82
C GLN A 144 11.65 0.12 11.91
N TYR A 145 12.48 -0.91 11.86
CA TYR A 145 13.54 -1.18 12.81
C TYR A 145 14.91 -1.14 12.12
N ARG A 146 15.94 -0.89 12.92
CA ARG A 146 17.34 -0.97 12.50
C ARG A 146 18.03 -2.07 13.28
N PHE A 147 18.85 -2.82 12.58
CA PHE A 147 19.70 -3.87 13.13
C PHE A 147 21.14 -3.56 12.76
N THR A 148 22.08 -3.86 13.65
CA THR A 148 23.51 -3.66 13.42
C THR A 148 24.12 -4.90 12.76
N THR A 149 23.67 -6.09 13.19
CA THR A 149 24.20 -7.37 12.73
C THR A 149 23.09 -8.29 12.23
N LYS A 150 23.46 -9.25 11.36
CA LYS A 150 22.51 -10.25 10.87
C LYS A 150 22.00 -11.15 12.01
N ALA A 151 22.81 -11.39 13.04
CA ALA A 151 22.41 -12.17 14.20
C ALA A 151 21.25 -11.49 14.96
N GLU A 152 21.32 -10.18 15.19
CA GLU A 152 20.23 -9.41 15.83
C GLU A 152 18.92 -9.45 15.03
N LEU A 153 18.98 -9.63 13.71
CA LEU A 153 17.79 -9.76 12.86
C LEU A 153 17.17 -11.17 12.93
N ASP A 154 17.95 -12.19 13.29
CA ASP A 154 17.53 -13.59 13.29
C ASP A 154 16.98 -14.07 14.64
N GLU A 155 17.15 -13.26 15.69
CA GLU A 155 16.58 -13.45 17.02
C GLU A 155 15.11 -13.01 17.08
#